data_AF-A0A2A8HRI1-F1
#
_entry.id   AF-A0A2A8HRI1-F1
#
_cell.length_a   1.000
_cell.length_b   1.000
_cell.length_c   1.000
_cell.angle_alpha   90.00
_cell.angle_beta   90.00
_cell.angle_gamma   90.00
#
_symmetry.space_group_name_H-M   'P 1'
#
loop_
_entity.id
_entity.type
_entity.pdbx_description
1 polymer ?
#
loop_
_entity_poly.entity_id
_entity_poly.type
_entity_poly.pdbx_seq_one_letter_code
_entity_poly.pdbx_strand_id
1 'polypeptide(L)'
;MSGIARFGRLLAATSRDSLQLFRLAPLIPLVAVLTEFAQHVAEVRIGLFVDSDSFNRLSRDATRLAWGDLKITGLMIATFLAARCWVNRRDRRPWWSMASIAWRPLLVGFVLMTLASVPLTPGFGLPPGLVLVLSLAVIVLTLPLMVLAMAGLLGDREMSLARVYRGGWGRGLRIIALTAVGFVPLQLLHLGNHVLAIGQGEAVVWAIMVWDSLVVGLIAMFMGTAMHHGYLGGEQPAGGDFTGA
;
A
#
# COMPACT_ATOMS: atom_id res chain seq x y z
N MET A 1 -22.62 10.42 -17.48
CA MET A 1 -21.13 10.49 -17.61
C MET A 1 -20.59 9.08 -17.79
N SER A 2 -19.65 8.85 -18.70
CA SER A 2 -19.06 7.51 -18.91
C SER A 2 -18.27 7.02 -17.69
N GLY A 3 -18.14 5.69 -17.54
CA GLY A 3 -17.36 5.07 -16.47
C GLY A 3 -15.90 5.53 -16.44
N ILE A 4 -15.30 5.75 -17.62
CA ILE A 4 -13.94 6.26 -17.79
C ILE A 4 -13.79 7.65 -17.19
N ALA A 5 -14.72 8.57 -17.47
CA ALA A 5 -14.66 9.92 -16.92
C ALA A 5 -14.79 9.92 -15.38
N ARG A 6 -15.63 9.04 -14.81
CA ARG A 6 -15.74 8.87 -13.35
C ARG A 6 -14.45 8.34 -12.76
N PHE A 7 -13.84 7.33 -13.39
CA PHE A 7 -12.56 6.76 -12.94
C PHE A 7 -11.43 7.80 -13.01
N GLY A 8 -11.34 8.57 -14.10
CA GLY A 8 -10.34 9.63 -14.26
C GLY A 8 -10.42 10.70 -13.16
N ARG A 9 -11.63 11.14 -12.78
CA ARG A 9 -11.80 12.06 -11.63
C ARG A 9 -11.41 11.42 -10.31
N LEU A 10 -11.76 10.15 -10.10
CA LEU A 10 -11.41 9.43 -8.88
C LEU A 10 -9.89 9.27 -8.76
N LEU A 11 -9.21 8.96 -9.86
CA LEU A 11 -7.75 8.89 -9.94
C LEU A 11 -7.11 10.26 -9.65
N ALA A 12 -7.58 11.33 -10.30
CA ALA A 12 -7.07 12.68 -10.05
C ALA A 12 -7.23 13.10 -8.58
N ALA A 13 -8.39 12.82 -7.98
CA ALA A 13 -8.62 13.07 -6.56
C ALA A 13 -7.69 12.23 -5.69
N THR A 14 -7.52 10.94 -6.02
CA THR A 14 -6.59 10.04 -5.30
C THR A 14 -5.16 10.58 -5.34
N SER A 15 -4.65 10.97 -6.52
CA SER A 15 -3.30 11.51 -6.65
C SER A 15 -3.10 12.80 -5.87
N ARG A 16 -4.04 13.76 -6.00
CA ARG A 16 -3.98 15.03 -5.28
C ARG A 16 -4.00 14.82 -3.77
N ASP A 17 -4.92 14.01 -3.28
CA ASP A 17 -5.14 13.80 -1.86
C ASP A 17 -3.96 13.03 -1.24
N SER A 18 -3.37 12.08 -1.99
CA SER A 18 -2.13 11.39 -1.58
C SER A 18 -0.97 12.34 -1.32
N LEU A 19 -0.79 13.35 -2.18
CA LEU A 19 0.22 14.40 -1.96
C LEU A 19 -0.15 15.32 -0.78
N GLN A 20 -1.44 15.57 -0.57
CA GLN A 20 -1.91 16.39 0.54
C GLN A 20 -1.59 15.79 1.91
N LEU A 21 -1.47 14.45 2.03
CA LEU A 21 -1.11 13.79 3.29
C LEU A 21 0.26 14.19 3.84
N PHE A 22 1.21 14.56 2.98
CA PHE A 22 2.50 15.10 3.41
C PHE A 22 2.37 16.39 4.21
N ARG A 23 1.29 17.15 4.00
CA ARG A 23 0.99 18.37 4.75
C ARG A 23 0.05 18.11 5.92
N LEU A 24 -0.98 17.28 5.71
CA LEU A 24 -2.03 17.05 6.72
C LEU A 24 -1.57 16.16 7.88
N ALA A 25 -0.75 15.16 7.59
CA ALA A 25 -0.30 14.17 8.55
C ALA A 25 1.13 13.72 8.22
N PRO A 26 2.13 14.62 8.28
CA PRO A 26 3.51 14.35 7.83
C PRO A 26 4.18 13.17 8.53
N LEU A 27 3.74 12.84 9.75
CA LEU A 27 4.25 11.68 10.49
C LEU A 27 3.90 10.34 9.82
N ILE A 28 2.83 10.27 9.02
CA ILE A 28 2.42 9.04 8.34
C ILE A 28 3.40 8.64 7.24
N PRO A 29 3.69 9.48 6.20
CA PRO A 29 4.68 9.12 5.20
C PRO A 29 6.08 8.98 5.81
N LEU A 30 6.39 9.72 6.88
CA LEU A 30 7.68 9.61 7.55
C LEU A 30 7.98 8.20 8.08
N VAL A 31 6.97 7.43 8.50
CA VAL A 31 7.17 6.02 8.91
C VAL A 31 7.79 5.20 7.78
N ALA A 32 7.20 5.25 6.58
CA ALA A 32 7.70 4.53 5.41
C ALA A 32 9.07 5.07 4.95
N VAL A 33 9.22 6.40 4.91
CA VAL A 33 10.47 7.07 4.51
C VAL A 33 11.64 6.65 5.40
N LEU A 34 11.47 6.66 6.73
CA LEU A 34 12.54 6.33 7.66
C LEU A 34 12.93 4.85 7.58
N THR A 35 11.96 3.95 7.42
CA THR A 35 12.26 2.52 7.30
C THR A 35 12.92 2.17 5.97
N GLU A 36 12.52 2.81 4.85
CA GLU A 36 13.19 2.67 3.56
C GLU A 36 14.63 3.21 3.64
N PHE A 37 14.80 4.41 4.19
CA PHE A 37 16.12 5.03 4.30
C PHE A 37 17.06 4.18 5.18
N ALA A 38 16.55 3.59 6.26
CA ALA A 38 17.33 2.67 7.08
C ALA A 38 17.79 1.42 6.30
N GLN A 39 16.95 0.87 5.44
CA GLN A 39 17.37 -0.18 4.51
C GLN A 39 18.46 0.32 3.57
N HIS A 40 18.30 1.49 2.95
CA HIS A 40 19.32 2.02 2.04
C HIS A 40 20.66 2.25 2.75
N VAL A 41 20.66 2.69 4.00
CA VAL A 41 21.89 2.78 4.82
C VAL A 41 22.58 1.42 4.90
N ALA A 42 21.82 0.34 5.13
CA ALA A 42 22.38 -1.00 5.13
C ALA A 42 22.90 -1.42 3.74
N GLU A 43 22.14 -1.16 2.68
CA GLU A 43 22.51 -1.47 1.29
C GLU A 43 23.80 -0.76 0.85
N VAL A 44 23.95 0.52 1.18
CA VAL A 44 25.17 1.28 0.90
C VAL A 44 26.36 0.71 1.70
N ARG A 45 26.16 0.40 2.98
CA ARG A 45 27.22 -0.14 3.86
C ARG A 45 27.74 -1.51 3.42
N ILE A 46 26.88 -2.37 2.89
CA ILE A 46 27.31 -3.67 2.36
C ILE A 46 27.93 -3.56 0.96
N GLY A 47 27.94 -2.38 0.35
CA GLY A 47 28.49 -2.15 -0.99
C GLY A 47 27.56 -2.59 -2.12
N LEU A 48 26.23 -2.60 -1.91
CA LEU A 48 25.26 -3.06 -2.92
C LEU A 48 25.38 -2.27 -4.24
N PHE A 49 25.70 -0.98 -4.18
CA PHE A 49 25.69 -0.07 -5.33
C PHE A 49 27.06 0.13 -5.98
N VAL A 50 28.08 -0.65 -5.61
CA VAL A 50 29.44 -0.49 -6.19
C VAL A 50 29.43 -0.83 -7.68
N ASP A 51 28.80 -1.95 -8.05
CA ASP A 51 28.75 -2.47 -9.40
C ASP A 51 27.59 -3.47 -9.55
N SER A 52 27.30 -3.88 -10.79
CA SER A 52 26.19 -4.80 -11.10
C SER A 52 26.37 -6.20 -10.51
N ASP A 53 27.60 -6.70 -10.37
CA ASP A 53 27.87 -8.02 -9.79
C ASP A 53 27.62 -8.00 -8.29
N SER A 54 28.07 -6.95 -7.61
CA SER A 54 27.79 -6.66 -6.21
C SER A 54 26.28 -6.52 -5.97
N PHE A 55 25.55 -5.80 -6.83
CA PHE A 55 24.10 -5.65 -6.75
C PHE A 55 23.38 -7.02 -6.79
N ASN A 56 23.75 -7.87 -7.74
CA ASN A 56 23.15 -9.20 -7.89
C ASN A 56 23.48 -10.11 -6.70
N ARG A 57 24.75 -10.18 -6.31
CA ARG A 57 25.25 -11.05 -5.24
C ARG A 57 24.69 -10.66 -3.87
N LEU A 58 24.64 -9.36 -3.56
CA LEU A 58 24.22 -8.85 -2.26
C LEU A 58 22.72 -8.58 -2.16
N SER A 59 21.96 -8.77 -3.25
CA SER A 59 20.49 -8.66 -3.24
C SER A 59 19.82 -9.58 -2.21
N ARG A 60 20.46 -10.71 -1.86
CA ARG A 60 19.96 -11.67 -0.86
C ARG A 60 20.75 -11.65 0.45
N ASP A 61 21.53 -10.60 0.69
CA ASP A 61 22.24 -10.45 1.94
C ASP A 61 21.28 -10.42 3.13
N ALA A 62 21.59 -11.16 4.20
CA ALA A 62 20.71 -11.30 5.36
C ALA A 62 20.44 -9.96 6.06
N THR A 63 21.43 -9.06 6.12
CA THR A 63 21.28 -7.73 6.71
C THR A 63 20.29 -6.91 5.89
N ARG A 64 20.45 -6.94 4.55
CA ARG A 64 19.55 -6.26 3.61
C ARG A 64 18.11 -6.77 3.76
N LEU A 65 17.92 -8.09 3.84
CA LEU A 65 16.58 -8.70 3.96
C LEU A 65 15.90 -8.33 5.28
N ALA A 66 16.64 -8.34 6.40
CA ALA A 66 16.08 -7.95 7.70
C ALA A 66 15.58 -6.49 7.71
N TRP A 67 16.33 -5.57 7.10
CA TRP A 67 15.86 -4.19 6.93
C TRP A 67 14.72 -4.09 5.89
N GLY A 68 14.72 -4.97 4.89
CA GLY A 68 13.61 -5.16 3.96
C GLY A 68 12.28 -5.50 4.64
N ASP A 69 12.31 -6.40 5.61
CA ASP A 69 11.11 -6.76 6.38
C ASP A 69 10.59 -5.57 7.20
N LEU A 70 11.49 -4.79 7.79
CA LEU A 70 11.13 -3.58 8.54
C LEU A 70 10.54 -2.50 7.61
N LYS A 71 11.15 -2.27 6.44
CA LYS A 71 10.62 -1.41 5.38
C LYS A 71 9.20 -1.80 5.01
N ILE A 72 8.97 -3.08 4.71
CA ILE A 72 7.64 -3.56 4.28
C ILE A 72 6.63 -3.32 5.40
N THR A 73 7.02 -3.59 6.65
CA THR A 73 6.19 -3.31 7.83
C THR A 73 5.84 -1.83 7.94
N GLY A 74 6.83 -0.94 7.81
CA GLY A 74 6.64 0.52 7.82
C GLY A 74 5.73 1.00 6.70
N LEU A 75 5.91 0.48 5.48
CA LEU A 75 5.06 0.75 4.32
C LEU A 75 3.60 0.35 4.59
N MET A 76 3.37 -0.85 5.15
CA MET A 76 2.02 -1.32 5.47
C MET A 76 1.35 -0.45 6.55
N ILE A 77 2.07 -0.11 7.62
CA ILE A 77 1.58 0.78 8.68
C ILE A 77 1.20 2.14 8.11
N ALA A 78 2.08 2.76 7.32
CA ALA A 78 1.84 4.05 6.69
C ALA A 78 0.63 4.01 5.74
N THR A 79 0.48 2.93 4.98
CA THR A 79 -0.66 2.70 4.09
C THR A 79 -1.98 2.63 4.87
N PHE A 80 -2.02 1.87 5.98
CA PHE A 80 -3.21 1.78 6.83
C PHE A 80 -3.56 3.13 7.46
N LEU A 81 -2.56 3.83 8.00
CA LEU A 81 -2.74 5.15 8.61
C LEU A 81 -3.21 6.19 7.59
N ALA A 82 -2.70 6.16 6.35
CA ALA A 82 -3.16 7.04 5.28
C ALA A 82 -4.65 6.83 4.96
N ALA A 83 -5.10 5.57 4.82
CA ALA A 83 -6.52 5.27 4.63
C ALA A 83 -7.37 5.78 5.81
N ARG A 84 -6.88 5.59 7.05
CA ARG A 84 -7.54 6.03 8.28
C ARG A 84 -7.59 7.55 8.45
N CYS A 85 -6.57 8.27 8.00
CA CYS A 85 -6.50 9.73 8.06
C CYS A 85 -7.73 10.35 7.39
N TRP A 86 -8.14 9.81 6.23
CA TRP A 86 -9.32 10.29 5.51
C TRP A 86 -10.64 10.02 6.24
N VAL A 87 -10.79 8.84 6.84
CA VAL A 87 -11.96 8.51 7.66
C VAL A 87 -12.04 9.42 8.88
N ASN A 88 -10.94 9.56 9.60
CA ASN A 88 -10.88 10.42 10.79
C ASN A 88 -11.16 11.88 10.43
N ARG A 89 -10.63 12.38 9.30
CA ARG A 89 -10.91 13.73 8.82
C ARG A 89 -12.40 13.94 8.53
N ARG A 90 -13.05 12.99 7.84
CA ARG A 90 -14.51 13.02 7.59
C ARG A 90 -15.30 13.07 8.90
N ASP A 91 -14.86 12.29 9.88
CA ASP A 91 -15.53 12.15 11.17
C ASP A 91 -15.09 13.24 12.19
N ARG A 92 -14.29 14.24 11.77
CA ARG A 92 -13.70 15.31 12.63
C ARG A 92 -12.94 14.78 13.85
N ARG A 93 -12.17 13.71 13.64
CA ARG A 93 -11.31 13.07 14.65
C ARG A 93 -9.83 13.31 14.32
N PRO A 94 -8.93 13.22 15.32
CA PRO A 94 -7.50 13.22 15.07
C PRO A 94 -7.09 12.09 14.13
N TRP A 95 -6.09 12.30 13.27
CA TRP A 95 -5.70 11.32 12.25
C TRP A 95 -5.24 9.98 12.84
N TRP A 96 -4.74 9.98 14.08
CA TRP A 96 -4.31 8.79 14.84
C TRP A 96 -5.46 8.02 15.51
N SER A 97 -6.71 8.49 15.43
CA SER A 97 -7.84 7.85 16.09
C SER A 97 -8.16 6.47 15.49
N MET A 98 -8.22 5.47 16.37
CA MET A 98 -8.68 4.11 16.03
C MET A 98 -10.14 3.84 16.42
N ALA A 99 -10.83 4.83 17.01
CA ALA A 99 -12.14 4.66 17.63
C ALA A 99 -13.29 4.32 16.65
N SER A 100 -13.13 4.60 15.35
CA SER A 100 -14.13 4.25 14.34
C SER A 100 -13.83 2.95 13.60
N ILE A 101 -12.77 2.21 13.96
CA ILE A 101 -12.49 0.91 13.35
C ILE A 101 -13.62 -0.07 13.69
N ALA A 102 -14.14 -0.73 12.66
CA ALA A 102 -15.06 -1.85 12.80
C ALA A 102 -14.23 -3.14 12.87
N TRP A 103 -13.80 -3.49 14.09
CA TRP A 103 -12.88 -4.60 14.35
C TRP A 103 -13.40 -5.95 13.85
N ARG A 104 -14.71 -6.22 13.95
CA ARG A 104 -15.29 -7.48 13.51
C ARG A 104 -15.04 -7.73 12.00
N PRO A 105 -15.52 -6.90 11.06
CA PRO A 105 -15.23 -7.09 9.64
C PRO A 105 -13.73 -7.04 9.33
N LEU A 106 -12.95 -6.19 10.02
CA LEU A 106 -11.49 -6.13 9.85
C LEU A 106 -10.83 -7.49 10.13
N LEU A 107 -11.06 -8.02 11.33
CA LEU A 107 -10.46 -9.28 11.79
C LEU A 107 -11.01 -10.48 11.02
N VAL A 108 -12.31 -10.53 10.74
CA VAL A 108 -12.89 -11.63 9.95
C VAL A 108 -12.31 -11.66 8.53
N GLY A 109 -12.25 -10.49 7.85
CA GLY A 109 -11.66 -10.41 6.52
C GLY A 109 -10.19 -10.83 6.52
N PHE A 110 -9.40 -10.33 7.48
CA PHE A 110 -7.99 -10.67 7.64
C PHE A 110 -7.79 -12.17 7.91
N VAL A 111 -8.45 -12.73 8.93
CA VAL A 111 -8.30 -14.13 9.32
C VAL A 111 -8.69 -15.07 8.19
N LEU A 112 -9.82 -14.83 7.51
CA LEU A 112 -10.25 -15.68 6.40
C LEU A 112 -9.28 -15.61 5.21
N MET A 113 -8.71 -14.43 4.92
CA MET A 113 -7.70 -14.27 3.88
C MET A 113 -6.42 -15.04 4.24
N THR A 114 -5.97 -14.96 5.49
CA THR A 114 -4.82 -15.74 5.99
C THR A 114 -5.09 -17.23 5.88
N LEU A 115 -6.24 -17.71 6.37
CA LEU A 115 -6.62 -19.12 6.30
C LEU A 115 -6.70 -19.64 4.86
N ALA A 116 -7.22 -18.82 3.92
CA ALA A 116 -7.24 -19.16 2.49
C ALA A 116 -5.84 -19.31 1.89
N SER A 117 -4.83 -18.64 2.46
CA SER A 117 -3.43 -18.73 2.00
C SER A 117 -2.63 -19.88 2.62
N VAL A 118 -3.09 -20.49 3.73
CA VAL A 118 -2.36 -21.57 4.44
C VAL A 118 -1.99 -22.75 3.52
N PRO A 119 -2.88 -23.28 2.67
CA PRO A 119 -2.53 -24.41 1.79
C PRO A 119 -1.42 -24.10 0.78
N LEU A 120 -1.13 -22.82 0.52
CA LEU A 120 -0.09 -22.38 -0.40
C LEU A 120 1.30 -22.32 0.25
N THR A 121 1.39 -22.54 1.56
CA THR A 121 2.68 -22.51 2.27
C THR A 121 3.54 -23.73 1.87
N PRO A 122 4.88 -23.58 1.76
CA PRO A 122 5.77 -24.64 1.27
C PRO A 122 5.67 -26.00 2.00
N GLY A 123 5.16 -26.02 3.24
CA GLY A 123 5.00 -27.24 4.04
C GLY A 123 3.93 -28.22 3.55
N PHE A 124 3.09 -27.85 2.58
CA PHE A 124 2.00 -28.72 2.09
C PHE A 124 2.38 -29.61 0.90
N GLY A 125 3.62 -29.53 0.39
CA GLY A 125 4.14 -30.47 -0.61
C GLY A 125 3.43 -30.45 -1.97
N LEU A 126 2.76 -29.35 -2.34
CA LEU A 126 2.02 -29.24 -3.59
C LEU A 126 2.97 -29.10 -4.81
N PRO A 127 2.65 -29.72 -5.97
CA PRO A 127 3.41 -29.53 -7.19
C PRO A 127 3.45 -28.04 -7.62
N PRO A 128 4.56 -27.52 -8.17
CA PRO A 128 4.70 -26.09 -8.50
C PRO A 128 3.60 -25.55 -9.42
N GLY A 129 3.18 -26.32 -10.42
CA GLY A 129 2.09 -25.92 -11.33
C GLY A 129 0.75 -25.77 -10.61
N LEU A 130 0.47 -26.62 -9.62
CA LEU A 130 -0.74 -26.54 -8.81
C LEU A 130 -0.68 -25.35 -7.85
N VAL A 131 0.48 -25.07 -7.25
CA VAL A 131 0.68 -23.88 -6.40
C VAL A 131 0.37 -22.60 -7.16
N LEU A 132 0.83 -22.48 -8.41
CA LEU A 132 0.55 -21.32 -9.25
C LEU A 132 -0.97 -21.14 -9.47
N VAL A 133 -1.65 -22.20 -9.91
CA VAL A 133 -3.10 -22.17 -10.18
C VAL A 133 -3.89 -21.83 -8.93
N LEU A 134 -3.57 -22.47 -7.79
CA LEU A 134 -4.23 -22.20 -6.52
C LEU A 134 -3.91 -20.79 -6.00
N SER A 135 -2.71 -20.27 -6.23
CA SER A 135 -2.36 -18.89 -5.86
C SER A 135 -3.23 -17.88 -6.61
N LEU A 136 -3.39 -18.07 -7.93
CA LEU A 136 -4.28 -17.23 -8.73
C LEU A 136 -5.74 -17.33 -8.26
N ALA A 137 -6.21 -18.54 -7.98
CA ALA A 137 -7.55 -18.77 -7.46
C ALA A 137 -7.75 -18.07 -6.10
N VAL A 138 -6.81 -18.22 -5.17
CA VAL A 138 -6.85 -17.58 -3.85
C VAL A 138 -6.82 -16.06 -3.98
N ILE A 139 -5.98 -15.48 -4.83
CA ILE A 139 -5.95 -14.03 -5.08
C ILE A 139 -7.33 -13.53 -5.52
N VAL A 140 -7.97 -14.21 -6.48
CA VAL A 140 -9.29 -13.81 -6.99
C VAL A 140 -10.38 -14.02 -5.94
N LEU A 141 -10.40 -15.18 -5.27
CA LEU A 141 -11.43 -15.56 -4.31
C LEU A 141 -11.35 -14.78 -2.99
N THR A 142 -10.18 -14.27 -2.64
CA THR A 142 -9.96 -13.44 -1.45
C THR A 142 -10.20 -11.95 -1.71
N LEU A 143 -10.45 -11.52 -2.96
CA LEU A 143 -10.72 -10.12 -3.26
C LEU A 143 -11.92 -9.54 -2.46
N PRO A 144 -13.06 -10.24 -2.33
CA PRO A 144 -14.12 -9.81 -1.43
C PRO A 144 -13.70 -9.79 0.05
N LEU A 145 -12.81 -10.69 0.49
CA LEU A 145 -12.30 -10.69 1.87
C LEU A 145 -11.40 -9.48 2.14
N MET A 146 -10.59 -9.07 1.16
CA MET A 146 -9.84 -7.81 1.21
C MET A 146 -10.80 -6.63 1.39
N VAL A 147 -11.89 -6.58 0.62
CA VAL A 147 -12.91 -5.52 0.77
C VAL A 147 -13.59 -5.57 2.15
N LEU A 148 -13.79 -6.75 2.73
CA LEU A 148 -14.34 -6.89 4.09
C LEU A 148 -13.36 -6.35 5.15
N ALA A 149 -12.07 -6.68 5.02
CA ALA A 149 -11.04 -6.16 5.90
C ALA A 149 -10.96 -4.63 5.80
N MET A 150 -10.99 -4.10 4.57
CA MET A 150 -11.00 -2.66 4.31
C MET A 150 -12.27 -1.98 4.82
N ALA A 151 -13.44 -2.59 4.70
CA ALA A 151 -14.68 -2.09 5.30
C ALA A 151 -14.50 -1.90 6.81
N GLY A 152 -13.87 -2.87 7.47
CA GLY A 152 -13.52 -2.79 8.88
C GLY A 152 -12.57 -1.65 9.22
N LEU A 153 -11.48 -1.52 8.47
CA LEU A 153 -10.52 -0.42 8.62
C LEU A 153 -11.20 0.95 8.44
N LEU A 154 -12.13 1.05 7.48
CA LEU A 154 -12.82 2.28 7.14
C LEU A 154 -14.06 2.56 8.02
N GLY A 155 -14.37 1.67 8.95
CA GLY A 155 -15.43 1.83 9.95
C GLY A 155 -16.83 1.42 9.51
N ASP A 156 -16.97 0.71 8.39
CA ASP A 156 -18.24 0.16 7.92
C ASP A 156 -18.59 -1.12 8.71
N ARG A 157 -19.40 -0.95 9.76
CA ARG A 157 -19.90 -2.04 10.63
C ARG A 157 -20.95 -2.92 9.95
N GLU A 158 -21.56 -2.40 8.90
CA GLU A 158 -22.67 -3.02 8.20
C GLU A 158 -22.18 -4.03 7.15
N MET A 159 -20.91 -3.92 6.73
CA MET A 159 -20.31 -4.89 5.82
C MET A 159 -20.21 -6.27 6.47
N SER A 160 -20.77 -7.26 5.78
CA SER A 160 -20.75 -8.66 6.17
C SER A 160 -20.20 -9.53 5.05
N LEU A 161 -19.81 -10.76 5.38
CA LEU A 161 -19.31 -11.73 4.41
C LEU A 161 -20.30 -11.94 3.24
N ALA A 162 -21.59 -12.08 3.54
CA ALA A 162 -22.60 -12.25 2.51
C ALA A 162 -22.74 -11.02 1.60
N ARG A 163 -22.63 -9.79 2.14
CA ARG A 163 -22.69 -8.57 1.33
C ARG A 163 -21.45 -8.43 0.45
N VAL A 164 -20.27 -8.74 0.97
CA VAL A 164 -19.02 -8.55 0.22
C VAL A 164 -18.90 -9.52 -0.96
N TYR A 165 -19.37 -10.77 -0.81
CA TYR A 165 -19.40 -11.71 -1.94
C TYR A 165 -20.52 -11.41 -2.95
N ARG A 166 -21.64 -10.81 -2.52
CA ARG A 166 -22.73 -10.42 -3.44
C ARG A 166 -22.48 -9.12 -4.19
N GLY A 167 -21.76 -8.16 -3.60
CA GLY A 167 -21.62 -6.82 -4.19
C GLY A 167 -20.28 -6.11 -3.94
N GLY A 168 -19.33 -6.75 -3.24
CA GLY A 168 -18.01 -6.16 -2.94
C GLY A 168 -17.04 -6.17 -4.12
N TRP A 169 -17.26 -7.00 -5.14
CA TRP A 169 -16.38 -7.14 -6.30
C TRP A 169 -16.08 -5.82 -7.00
N GLY A 170 -17.09 -4.99 -7.24
CA GLY A 170 -16.90 -3.69 -7.88
C GLY A 170 -16.10 -2.69 -7.03
N ARG A 171 -16.12 -2.82 -5.70
CA ARG A 171 -15.23 -2.05 -4.80
C ARG A 171 -13.81 -2.60 -4.89
N GLY A 172 -13.65 -3.92 -4.80
CA GLY A 172 -12.35 -4.60 -4.90
C GLY A 172 -11.61 -4.29 -6.20
N LEU A 173 -12.28 -4.44 -7.34
CA LEU A 173 -11.71 -4.12 -8.65
C LEU A 173 -11.30 -2.65 -8.77
N ARG A 174 -12.07 -1.74 -8.19
CA ARG A 174 -11.75 -0.30 -8.20
C ARG A 174 -10.55 0.03 -7.33
N ILE A 175 -10.46 -0.59 -6.16
CA ILE A 175 -9.29 -0.49 -5.27
C ILE A 175 -8.06 -1.01 -6.00
N ILE A 176 -8.12 -2.21 -6.60
CA ILE A 176 -7.03 -2.77 -7.40
C ILE A 176 -6.65 -1.83 -8.54
N ALA A 177 -7.61 -1.36 -9.33
CA ALA A 177 -7.34 -0.51 -10.48
C ALA A 177 -6.69 0.82 -10.08
N LEU A 178 -7.21 1.49 -9.04
CA LEU A 178 -6.62 2.72 -8.55
C LEU A 178 -5.21 2.47 -8.02
N THR A 179 -5.06 1.48 -7.12
CA THR A 179 -3.77 1.12 -6.54
C THR A 179 -2.76 0.80 -7.63
N ALA A 180 -3.10 -0.04 -8.61
CA ALA A 180 -2.20 -0.42 -9.70
C ALA A 180 -1.73 0.80 -10.52
N VAL A 181 -2.65 1.72 -10.86
CA VAL A 181 -2.32 2.89 -11.67
C VAL A 181 -1.34 3.84 -10.98
N GLY A 182 -1.38 3.98 -9.65
CA GLY A 182 -0.36 4.76 -8.93
C GLY A 182 0.85 3.96 -8.49
N PHE A 183 0.65 2.74 -8.01
CA PHE A 183 1.71 1.86 -7.50
C PHE A 183 2.69 1.48 -8.59
N VAL A 184 2.22 0.99 -9.75
CA VAL A 184 3.11 0.48 -10.81
C VAL A 184 4.11 1.54 -11.28
N PRO A 185 3.73 2.76 -11.68
CA PRO A 185 4.71 3.76 -12.11
C PRO A 185 5.65 4.19 -10.98
N LEU A 186 5.17 4.32 -9.74
CA LEU A 186 6.02 4.67 -8.60
C LEU A 186 7.00 3.54 -8.23
N GLN A 187 6.56 2.29 -8.35
CA GLN A 187 7.41 1.12 -8.15
C GLN A 187 8.47 1.00 -9.25
N LEU A 188 8.14 1.32 -10.51
CA LEU A 188 9.11 1.38 -11.60
C LEU A 188 10.13 2.50 -11.37
N LEU A 189 9.68 3.66 -10.88
CA LEU A 189 10.58 4.75 -10.48
C LEU A 189 11.51 4.30 -9.34
N HIS A 190 10.96 3.65 -8.32
CA HIS A 190 11.72 3.10 -7.19
C HIS A 190 12.80 2.11 -7.67
N LEU A 191 12.42 1.12 -8.49
CA LEU A 191 13.38 0.18 -9.08
C LEU A 191 14.41 0.89 -9.98
N GLY A 192 13.98 1.90 -10.75
CA GLY A 192 14.84 2.72 -11.59
C GLY A 192 15.89 3.49 -10.79
N ASN A 193 15.54 4.01 -9.61
CA ASN A 193 16.47 4.70 -8.71
C ASN A 193 17.58 3.76 -8.24
N HIS A 194 17.26 2.51 -7.88
CA HIS A 194 18.27 1.52 -7.53
C HIS A 194 19.24 1.23 -8.68
N VAL A 195 18.72 1.05 -9.90
CA VAL A 195 19.56 0.82 -11.08
C VAL A 195 20.43 2.05 -11.37
N LEU A 196 19.87 3.25 -11.26
CA LEU A 196 20.58 4.49 -11.48
C LEU A 196 21.74 4.70 -10.49
N ALA A 197 21.58 4.24 -9.25
CA ALA A 197 22.58 4.37 -8.19
C ALA A 197 23.81 3.46 -8.39
N ILE A 198 23.73 2.39 -9.18
CA ILE A 198 24.84 1.45 -9.41
C ILE A 198 26.02 2.17 -10.08
N GLY A 199 27.20 2.03 -9.49
CA GLY A 199 28.46 2.59 -10.00
C GLY A 199 28.58 4.12 -9.88
N GLN A 200 27.61 4.78 -9.24
CA GLN A 200 27.65 6.23 -9.03
C GLN A 200 28.61 6.61 -7.90
N GLY A 201 29.04 7.87 -7.90
CA GLY A 201 29.78 8.44 -6.77
C GLY A 201 28.93 8.52 -5.50
N GLU A 202 29.57 8.44 -4.33
CA GLU A 202 28.90 8.32 -3.02
C GLU A 202 27.84 9.40 -2.78
N ALA A 203 28.14 10.67 -3.08
CA ALA A 203 27.18 11.77 -2.91
C ALA A 203 25.92 11.60 -3.77
N VAL A 204 26.08 11.08 -4.99
CA VAL A 204 24.96 10.83 -5.91
C VAL A 204 24.12 9.65 -5.41
N VAL A 205 24.77 8.58 -4.94
CA VAL A 205 24.06 7.43 -4.33
C VAL A 205 23.19 7.91 -3.18
N TRP A 206 23.74 8.66 -2.22
CA TRP A 206 22.95 9.16 -1.08
C TRP A 206 21.80 10.07 -1.50
N ALA A 207 22.02 10.97 -2.47
CA ALA A 207 20.94 11.82 -2.98
C ALA A 207 19.81 10.99 -3.60
N ILE A 208 20.14 9.95 -4.38
CA ILE A 208 19.15 9.04 -4.96
C ILE A 208 18.42 8.26 -3.85
N MET A 209 19.11 7.75 -2.83
CA MET A 209 18.49 6.99 -1.73
C MET A 209 17.54 7.83 -0.87
N VAL A 210 17.89 9.10 -0.62
CA VAL A 210 16.97 10.05 0.06
C VAL A 210 15.73 10.28 -0.78
N TRP A 211 15.90 10.53 -2.09
CA TRP A 211 14.79 10.70 -3.02
C TRP A 211 13.91 9.44 -3.08
N ASP A 212 14.52 8.28 -3.18
CA ASP A 212 13.83 7.00 -3.28
C ASP A 212 13.00 6.69 -2.04
N SER A 213 13.52 7.02 -0.85
CA SER A 213 12.77 6.93 0.40
C SER A 213 11.50 7.79 0.39
N LEU A 214 11.56 8.99 -0.20
CA LEU A 214 10.38 9.84 -0.39
C LEU A 214 9.39 9.23 -1.39
N VAL A 215 9.88 8.59 -2.46
CA VAL A 215 9.05 7.85 -3.43
C VAL A 215 8.29 6.72 -2.71
N VAL A 216 8.94 5.97 -1.83
CA VAL A 216 8.28 4.91 -1.03
C VAL A 216 7.25 5.48 -0.06
N GLY A 217 7.54 6.64 0.56
CA GLY A 217 6.55 7.39 1.32
C GLY A 217 5.31 7.75 0.49
N LEU A 218 5.51 8.21 -0.75
CA LEU A 218 4.44 8.53 -1.69
C LEU A 218 3.65 7.28 -2.11
N ILE A 219 4.32 6.14 -2.32
CA ILE A 219 3.67 4.85 -2.57
C ILE A 219 2.68 4.52 -1.44
N ALA A 220 3.12 4.60 -0.17
CA ALA A 220 2.24 4.34 0.98
C ALA A 220 1.02 5.27 1.00
N MET A 221 1.22 6.57 0.78
CA MET A 221 0.13 7.55 0.79
C MET A 221 -0.86 7.29 -0.33
N PHE A 222 -0.35 6.94 -1.51
CA PHE A 222 -1.16 6.60 -2.66
C PHE A 222 -1.98 5.34 -2.42
N MET A 223 -1.35 4.27 -1.95
CA MET A 223 -2.02 3.01 -1.65
C MET A 223 -3.14 3.21 -0.61
N GLY A 224 -2.88 3.92 0.48
CA GLY A 224 -3.88 4.17 1.52
C GLY A 224 -5.03 5.04 1.03
N THR A 225 -4.74 6.07 0.23
CA THR A 225 -5.77 6.93 -0.36
C THR A 225 -6.59 6.19 -1.40
N ALA A 226 -5.96 5.38 -2.26
CA ALA A 226 -6.62 4.51 -3.25
C ALA A 226 -7.54 3.49 -2.58
N MET A 227 -7.11 2.94 -1.42
CA MET A 227 -7.94 2.06 -0.60
C MET A 227 -9.23 2.75 -0.12
N HIS A 228 -9.12 3.95 0.46
CA HIS A 228 -10.27 4.75 0.90
C HIS A 228 -11.17 5.15 -0.27
N HIS A 229 -10.60 5.73 -1.33
CA HIS A 229 -11.32 6.29 -2.48
C HIS A 229 -11.95 5.19 -3.32
N GLY A 230 -11.25 4.08 -3.51
CA GLY A 230 -11.74 2.90 -4.21
C GLY A 230 -12.92 2.26 -3.49
N TYR A 231 -12.89 2.22 -2.15
CA TYR A 231 -13.99 1.69 -1.35
C TYR A 231 -15.25 2.53 -1.45
N LEU A 232 -15.13 3.86 -1.31
CA LEU A 232 -16.26 4.80 -1.41
C LEU A 232 -16.73 5.04 -2.85
N GLY A 233 -15.84 4.87 -3.81
CA GLY A 233 -16.19 4.93 -5.21
C GLY A 233 -16.54 6.32 -5.76
N GLY A 234 -16.14 7.39 -5.09
CA GLY A 234 -16.49 8.76 -5.46
C GLY A 234 -17.89 9.19 -5.02
N GLU A 235 -18.55 8.42 -4.15
CA GLU A 235 -19.73 8.82 -3.39
C GLU A 235 -19.26 9.47 -2.08
N GLN A 236 -18.77 10.70 -2.15
CA GLN A 236 -18.84 11.62 -1.01
C GLN A 236 -19.77 12.77 -1.39
N PRO A 237 -20.55 13.31 -0.43
CA PRO A 237 -21.48 14.40 -0.71
C PRO A 237 -20.72 15.59 -1.27
N ALA A 238 -21.26 16.20 -2.32
CA ALA A 238 -20.93 17.59 -2.62
C ALA A 238 -21.27 18.43 -1.38
N GLY A 239 -20.31 19.14 -0.81
CA GLY A 239 -20.59 20.10 0.26
C GLY A 239 -19.86 19.80 1.55
N GLY A 240 -18.69 20.38 1.66
CA GLY A 240 -17.99 20.62 2.91
C GLY A 240 -16.71 21.30 2.52
N ASP A 241 -16.74 22.63 2.44
CA ASP A 241 -15.57 23.45 2.11
C ASP A 241 -14.33 22.91 2.82
N PHE A 242 -13.40 22.41 2.03
CA PHE A 242 -12.13 21.83 2.45
C PHE A 242 -11.08 22.90 2.75
N THR A 243 -11.52 24.15 2.92
CA THR A 243 -10.78 25.33 3.35
C THR A 243 -11.36 25.83 4.67
N GLY A 244 -10.97 25.19 5.77
CA GLY A 244 -11.27 25.64 7.12
C GLY A 244 -10.04 25.39 7.97
N ALA A 245 -9.47 26.49 8.46
CA ALA A 245 -8.30 26.57 9.32
C ALA A 245 -8.37 25.65 10.54
#